data_AF-A0A4Y1Z8B3-F1
#
_entry.id   AF-A0A4Y1Z8B3-F1
#
_cell.length_a   1.000
_cell.length_b   1.000
_cell.length_c   1.000
_cell.angle_alpha   90.00
_cell.angle_beta   90.00
_cell.angle_gamma   90.00
#
_symmetry.space_group_name_H-M   'P 1'
#
loop_
_entity.id
_entity.type
_entity.pdbx_description
1 polymer ?
#
loop_
_entity_poly.entity_id
_entity_poly.type
_entity_poly.pdbx_seq_one_letter_code
_entity_poly.pdbx_strand_id
1 'polypeptide(L)'
;MEQMQDYINTFGFIFLGTLILIGLSSLFTRETASGVDQYILSTQHGRKTIVHAKLVAALIFVLACALLSIGFDVVYWIIRAGNYGWLANIHSIPKYYNSPYTMNMLSFFLLKTAVHVFAGLMLAICVVFISLLSKNSFFHLSAPDLCLPFHLWLKSLLLFQDGWRKFFNSVMSRRCG
;
A
#
# COMPACT_ATOMS: atom_id res chain seq x y z
N MET A 1 9.38 -0.90 24.91
CA MET A 1 10.15 -0.82 23.65
C MET A 1 9.43 -1.51 22.50
N GLU A 2 8.80 -2.68 22.73
CA GLU A 2 8.08 -3.42 21.67
C GLU A 2 6.80 -2.73 21.18
N GLN A 3 6.00 -2.19 22.09
CA GLN A 3 4.75 -1.51 21.72
C GLN A 3 5.01 -0.31 20.80
N MET A 4 6.11 0.43 21.01
CA MET A 4 6.46 1.60 20.22
C MET A 4 6.70 1.27 18.74
N GLN A 5 7.31 0.12 18.44
CA GLN A 5 7.58 -0.28 17.06
C GLN A 5 6.31 -0.71 16.31
N ASP A 6 5.36 -1.33 17.02
CA ASP A 6 4.06 -1.69 16.45
C ASP A 6 3.16 -0.47 16.23
N TYR A 7 3.22 0.51 17.14
CA TYR A 7 2.55 1.80 16.94
C TYR A 7 3.09 2.53 15.72
N ILE A 8 4.43 2.59 15.55
CA ILE A 8 5.06 3.26 14.40
C ILE A 8 4.68 2.57 13.09
N ASN A 9 4.70 1.24 13.05
CA ASN A 9 4.37 0.51 11.84
C ASN A 9 2.90 0.70 11.44
N THR A 10 1.99 0.58 12.42
CA THR A 10 0.55 0.79 12.20
C THR A 10 0.24 2.23 11.77
N PHE A 11 0.88 3.20 12.43
CA PHE A 11 0.74 4.61 12.09
C PHE A 11 1.23 4.88 10.67
N GLY A 12 2.35 4.29 10.26
CA GLY A 12 2.88 4.40 8.90
C GLY A 12 1.89 3.92 7.83
N PHE A 13 1.24 2.77 8.05
CA PHE A 13 0.22 2.25 7.13
C PHE A 13 -1.01 3.15 7.02
N ILE A 14 -1.55 3.63 8.15
CA ILE A 14 -2.73 4.50 8.15
C ILE A 14 -2.40 5.86 7.52
N PHE A 15 -1.24 6.42 7.86
CA PHE A 15 -0.78 7.69 7.34
C PHE A 15 -0.58 7.63 5.83
N LEU A 16 0.15 6.62 5.33
CA LEU A 16 0.37 6.42 3.90
C LEU A 16 -0.95 6.19 3.14
N GLY A 17 -1.85 5.36 3.69
CA GLY A 17 -3.17 5.12 3.09
C GLY A 17 -4.00 6.41 2.97
N THR A 18 -4.02 7.22 4.02
CA THR A 18 -4.73 8.51 4.04
C THR A 18 -4.14 9.50 3.04
N LEU A 19 -2.81 9.57 2.98
CA LEU A 19 -2.09 10.46 2.06
C LEU A 19 -2.37 10.08 0.60
N ILE A 20 -2.38 8.77 0.29
CA ILE A 20 -2.74 8.26 -1.05
C ILE A 20 -4.17 8.65 -1.42
N LEU A 21 -5.14 8.47 -0.50
CA LEU A 21 -6.55 8.81 -0.74
C LEU A 21 -6.76 10.32 -0.98
N ILE A 22 -6.19 11.17 -0.12
CA ILE A 22 -6.31 12.63 -0.25
C ILE A 22 -5.64 13.11 -1.54
N GLY A 23 -4.44 12.60 -1.84
CA GLY A 23 -3.69 13.00 -3.03
C GLY A 23 -4.37 12.59 -4.32
N LEU A 24 -4.83 11.34 -4.43
CA LEU A 24 -5.58 10.88 -5.61
C LEU A 24 -6.90 11.64 -5.78
N SER A 25 -7.62 11.89 -4.68
CA SER A 25 -8.86 12.68 -4.71
C SER A 25 -8.59 14.08 -5.27
N SER A 26 -7.59 14.79 -4.74
CA SER A 26 -7.22 16.12 -5.20
C SER A 26 -6.78 16.16 -6.67
N LEU A 27 -5.99 15.16 -7.10
CA LEU A 27 -5.56 15.02 -8.50
C LEU A 27 -6.77 14.88 -9.44
N PHE A 28 -7.74 14.02 -9.10
CA PHE A 28 -8.92 13.82 -9.94
C PHE A 28 -9.90 15.00 -9.91
N THR A 29 -10.06 15.67 -8.76
CA THR A 29 -10.86 16.90 -8.68
C THR A 29 -10.31 17.99 -9.57
N ARG A 30 -8.98 18.18 -9.61
CA ARG A 30 -8.34 19.17 -10.49
C ARG A 30 -8.57 18.87 -11.97
N GLU A 31 -8.41 17.63 -12.39
CA GLU A 31 -8.68 17.22 -13.78
C GLU A 31 -10.15 17.47 -14.16
N THR A 32 -11.08 17.12 -13.28
CA THR A 32 -12.52 17.28 -13.55
C THR A 32 -12.93 18.76 -13.57
N ALA A 33 -12.39 19.58 -12.67
CA ALA A 33 -12.68 21.02 -12.61
C ALA A 33 -12.13 21.81 -13.80
N SER A 34 -11.05 21.33 -14.43
CA SER A 34 -10.44 21.98 -15.59
C SER A 34 -11.26 21.86 -16.88
N GLY A 35 -12.29 21.01 -16.93
CA GLY A 35 -13.14 20.80 -18.11
C GLY A 35 -12.44 20.12 -19.29
N VAL A 36 -11.15 19.78 -19.16
CA VAL A 36 -10.34 19.14 -20.21
C VAL A 36 -10.90 17.78 -20.61
N ASP A 37 -11.57 17.08 -19.68
CA ASP A 37 -12.24 15.81 -19.94
C ASP A 37 -13.29 15.90 -21.07
N GLN A 38 -14.03 17.01 -21.20
CA GLN A 38 -15.05 17.16 -22.26
C GLN A 38 -14.44 17.28 -23.66
N TYR A 39 -13.31 17.97 -23.79
CA TYR A 39 -12.62 18.11 -25.08
C TYR A 39 -12.01 16.78 -25.53
N ILE A 40 -11.38 16.03 -24.62
CA ILE A 40 -10.72 14.76 -24.97
C ILE A 40 -11.73 13.65 -25.29
N LEU A 41 -12.91 13.65 -24.64
CA LEU A 41 -13.99 12.69 -24.90
C LEU A 41 -14.66 12.85 -26.28
N SER A 42 -14.47 13.98 -26.97
CA SER A 42 -14.99 14.19 -28.32
C SER A 42 -14.27 13.35 -29.39
N THR A 43 -13.11 12.77 -29.06
CA THR A 43 -12.29 11.98 -29.99
C THR A 43 -12.35 10.48 -29.67
N GLN A 44 -12.53 9.61 -30.67
CA GLN A 44 -12.64 8.15 -30.46
C GLN A 44 -11.40 7.51 -29.79
N HIS A 45 -10.21 8.08 -30.01
CA HIS A 45 -8.96 7.60 -29.40
C HIS A 45 -8.67 8.18 -28.01
N GLY A 46 -9.30 9.30 -27.63
CA GLY A 46 -9.02 10.02 -26.38
C GLY A 46 -9.46 9.27 -25.11
N ARG A 47 -10.49 8.41 -25.20
CA ARG A 47 -11.05 7.76 -23.99
C ARG A 47 -10.09 6.77 -23.34
N LYS A 48 -9.33 6.00 -24.12
CA LYS A 48 -8.35 5.02 -23.58
C LYS A 48 -7.09 5.71 -23.05
N THR A 49 -6.64 6.77 -23.71
CA THR A 49 -5.44 7.52 -23.30
C THR A 49 -5.62 8.22 -21.96
N ILE A 50 -6.83 8.73 -21.65
CA ILE A 50 -7.14 9.29 -20.32
C ILE A 50 -6.96 8.24 -19.22
N VAL A 51 -7.44 7.01 -19.43
CA VAL A 51 -7.35 5.96 -18.42
C VAL A 51 -5.91 5.59 -18.13
N HIS A 52 -5.09 5.43 -19.17
CA HIS A 52 -3.67 5.16 -19.02
C HIS A 52 -2.93 6.33 -18.35
N ALA A 53 -3.25 7.58 -18.70
CA ALA A 53 -2.67 8.76 -18.08
C ALA A 53 -3.00 8.83 -16.57
N LYS A 54 -4.26 8.59 -16.18
CA LYS A 54 -4.67 8.54 -14.77
C LYS A 54 -3.95 7.43 -13.99
N LEU A 55 -3.78 6.26 -14.60
CA LEU A 55 -3.07 5.15 -13.99
C LEU A 55 -1.58 5.46 -13.79
N VAL A 56 -0.92 6.05 -14.79
CA VAL A 56 0.49 6.46 -14.69
C VAL A 56 0.67 7.56 -13.65
N ALA A 57 -0.20 8.56 -13.62
CA ALA A 57 -0.17 9.62 -12.60
C ALA A 57 -0.36 9.05 -11.17
N ALA A 58 -1.30 8.12 -11.00
CA ALA A 58 -1.52 7.44 -9.73
C ALA A 58 -0.29 6.62 -9.29
N LEU A 59 0.35 5.90 -10.21
CA LEU A 59 1.57 5.13 -9.93
C LEU A 59 2.71 6.03 -9.48
N ILE A 60 2.96 7.15 -10.20
CA ILE A 60 4.01 8.11 -9.83
C ILE A 60 3.74 8.67 -8.43
N PHE A 61 2.48 8.99 -8.12
CA PHE A 61 2.10 9.51 -6.82
C PHE A 61 2.34 8.50 -5.68
N VAL A 62 1.94 7.24 -5.86
CA VAL A 62 2.21 6.17 -4.89
C VAL A 62 3.70 5.99 -4.68
N LEU A 63 4.49 6.02 -5.76
CA LEU A 63 5.94 5.84 -5.69
C LEU A 63 6.60 6.98 -4.91
N ALA A 64 6.14 8.22 -5.09
CA ALA A 64 6.58 9.37 -4.29
C ALA A 64 6.22 9.22 -2.80
N CYS A 65 5.00 8.80 -2.48
CA CYS A 65 4.56 8.55 -1.10
C CYS A 65 5.37 7.43 -0.44
N ALA A 66 5.62 6.36 -1.19
CA ALA A 66 6.45 5.24 -0.75
C ALA A 66 7.88 5.69 -0.42
N LEU A 67 8.53 6.46 -1.31
CA LEU A 67 9.87 6.99 -1.07
C LEU A 67 9.93 7.86 0.20
N LEU A 68 8.91 8.68 0.44
CA LEU A 68 8.81 9.45 1.69
C LEU A 68 8.73 8.54 2.91
N SER A 69 7.84 7.52 2.89
CA SER A 69 7.70 6.58 4.01
C SER A 69 9.00 5.81 4.31
N ILE A 70 9.72 5.37 3.27
CA ILE A 70 11.01 4.70 3.40
C ILE A 70 12.04 5.64 4.03
N GLY A 71 12.08 6.90 3.58
CA GLY A 71 12.97 7.91 4.14
C GLY A 71 12.73 8.11 5.65
N PHE A 72 11.47 8.24 6.07
CA PHE A 72 11.12 8.34 7.49
C PHE A 72 11.55 7.11 8.30
N ASP A 73 11.28 5.91 7.79
CA ASP A 73 11.66 4.66 8.44
C ASP A 73 13.18 4.52 8.60
N VAL A 74 13.96 4.86 7.55
CA VAL A 74 15.43 4.81 7.58
C VAL A 74 16.00 5.83 8.58
N VAL A 75 15.52 7.07 8.55
CA VAL A 75 15.97 8.13 9.49
C VAL A 75 15.69 7.72 10.94
N TYR A 76 14.48 7.23 11.21
CA TYR A 76 14.12 6.75 12.55
C TYR A 76 15.05 5.64 13.02
N TRP A 77 15.35 4.69 12.13
CA TRP A 77 16.20 3.56 12.45
C TRP A 77 17.66 3.99 12.71
N ILE A 78 18.21 4.90 11.91
CA ILE A 78 19.57 5.45 12.11
C ILE A 78 19.69 6.14 13.47
N ILE A 79 18.67 6.90 13.89
CA ILE A 79 18.67 7.59 15.19
C ILE A 79 18.67 6.58 16.36
N ARG A 80 18.04 5.42 16.19
CA ARG A 80 17.82 4.45 17.28
C ARG A 80 18.89 3.37 17.38
N ALA A 81 19.32 2.81 16.25
CA ALA A 81 20.24 1.68 16.20
C ALA A 81 21.66 2.08 15.74
N GLY A 82 21.84 3.29 15.24
CA GLY A 82 23.08 3.72 14.59
C GLY A 82 23.35 2.93 13.29
N ASN A 83 24.48 3.20 12.62
CA ASN A 83 24.77 2.60 11.31
C ASN A 83 25.20 1.12 11.37
N TYR A 84 25.41 0.56 12.56
CA TYR A 84 25.95 -0.79 12.77
C TYR A 84 24.88 -1.89 12.85
N GLY A 85 23.61 -1.54 13.06
CA GLY A 85 22.53 -2.52 13.25
C GLY A 85 22.03 -3.24 11.98
N TRP A 86 22.48 -2.87 10.77
CA TRP A 86 21.90 -3.38 9.52
C TRP A 86 22.29 -4.83 9.23
N LEU A 87 23.47 -5.24 9.70
CA LEU A 87 24.00 -6.60 9.58
C LEU A 87 23.69 -7.46 10.81
N ALA A 88 23.02 -6.89 11.82
CA ALA A 88 22.63 -7.64 13.00
C ALA A 88 21.53 -8.66 12.68
N ASN A 89 21.52 -9.76 13.43
CA ASN A 89 20.46 -10.76 13.35
C ASN A 89 19.16 -10.20 13.94
N ILE A 90 18.03 -10.62 13.37
CA ILE A 90 16.70 -10.16 13.81
C ILE A 90 16.39 -10.51 15.27
N HIS A 91 17.05 -11.52 15.83
CA HIS A 91 16.94 -11.95 17.23
C HIS A 91 17.44 -10.89 18.23
N SER A 92 18.20 -9.88 17.77
CA SER A 92 18.59 -8.74 18.61
C SER A 92 17.38 -7.90 19.05
N ILE A 93 16.25 -8.02 18.36
CA ILE A 93 15.00 -7.38 18.76
C ILE A 93 14.24 -8.35 19.67
N PRO A 94 13.85 -7.94 20.90
CA PRO A 94 13.15 -8.81 21.84
C PRO A 94 11.91 -9.49 21.24
N LYS A 95 11.22 -8.80 20.33
CA LYS A 95 9.98 -9.25 19.68
C LYS A 95 10.19 -10.47 18.78
N TYR A 96 11.38 -10.58 18.20
CA TYR A 96 11.75 -11.65 17.28
C TYR A 96 12.79 -12.59 17.87
N TYR A 97 13.01 -12.53 19.20
CA TYR A 97 13.99 -13.36 19.88
C TYR A 97 13.69 -14.86 19.73
N ASN A 98 12.40 -15.24 19.80
CA ASN A 98 11.95 -16.63 19.69
C ASN A 98 11.55 -17.03 18.25
N SER A 99 11.95 -16.21 17.28
CA SER A 99 11.70 -16.48 15.87
C SER A 99 12.66 -17.56 15.37
N PRO A 100 12.22 -18.56 14.59
CA PRO A 100 13.12 -19.53 13.95
C PRO A 100 13.87 -18.92 12.74
N TYR A 101 13.68 -17.63 12.45
CA TYR A 101 14.26 -16.95 11.29
C TYR A 101 15.59 -16.27 11.62
N THR A 102 16.70 -16.87 11.19
CA THR A 102 18.04 -16.26 11.21
C THR A 102 18.24 -15.33 9.99
N MET A 103 17.39 -14.32 9.86
CA MET A 103 17.47 -13.33 8.78
C MET A 103 18.22 -12.08 9.24
N ASN A 104 18.99 -11.48 8.32
CA ASN A 104 19.62 -10.19 8.53
C ASN A 104 18.56 -9.09 8.62
N MET A 105 18.78 -8.11 9.50
CA MET A 105 17.91 -6.94 9.67
C MET A 105 17.60 -6.21 8.36
N LEU A 106 18.60 -6.06 7.48
CA LEU A 106 18.45 -5.45 6.15
C LEU A 106 17.44 -6.19 5.27
N SER A 107 17.51 -7.53 5.25
CA SER A 107 16.60 -8.35 4.44
C SER A 107 15.15 -8.25 4.92
N PHE A 108 14.96 -8.16 6.24
CA PHE A 108 13.66 -7.94 6.85
C PHE A 108 13.11 -6.55 6.53
N PHE A 109 13.97 -5.52 6.57
CA PHE A 109 13.61 -4.15 6.20
C PHE A 109 13.15 -4.08 4.73
N LEU A 110 13.91 -4.65 3.80
CA LEU A 110 13.55 -4.72 2.38
C LEU A 110 12.20 -5.42 2.16
N LEU A 111 11.96 -6.54 2.84
CA LEU A 111 10.69 -7.26 2.73
C LEU A 111 9.51 -6.43 3.27
N LYS A 112 9.69 -5.78 4.43
CA LYS A 112 8.70 -4.86 5.01
C LYS A 112 8.35 -3.75 4.02
N THR A 113 9.38 -3.09 3.47
CA THR A 113 9.21 -2.00 2.51
C THR A 113 8.51 -2.48 1.24
N ALA A 114 8.88 -3.64 0.70
CA ALA A 114 8.24 -4.20 -0.49
C ALA A 114 6.73 -4.43 -0.28
N VAL A 115 6.35 -5.00 0.86
CA VAL A 115 4.93 -5.20 1.22
C VAL A 115 4.20 -3.87 1.33
N HIS A 116 4.84 -2.85 1.91
CA HIS A 116 4.24 -1.53 2.06
C HIS A 116 3.99 -0.85 0.70
N VAL A 117 4.96 -0.91 -0.21
CA VAL A 117 4.82 -0.38 -1.58
C VAL A 117 3.74 -1.13 -2.35
N PHE A 118 3.71 -2.46 -2.25
CA PHE A 118 2.71 -3.29 -2.91
C PHE A 118 1.29 -2.95 -2.44
N ALA A 119 1.10 -2.77 -1.13
CA ALA A 119 -0.19 -2.36 -0.56
C ALA A 119 -0.65 -0.99 -1.08
N GLY A 120 0.24 0.00 -1.15
CA GLY A 120 -0.07 1.32 -1.70
C GLY A 120 -0.44 1.28 -3.19
N LEU A 121 0.27 0.45 -3.97
CA LEU A 121 0.04 0.29 -5.40
C LEU A 121 -1.34 -0.36 -5.66
N MET A 122 -1.68 -1.42 -4.92
CA MET A 122 -3.00 -2.05 -5.00
C MET A 122 -4.12 -1.06 -4.67
N LEU A 123 -3.95 -0.25 -3.61
CA LEU A 123 -4.94 0.75 -3.21
C LEU A 123 -5.16 1.79 -4.33
N ALA A 124 -4.10 2.31 -4.95
CA ALA A 124 -4.22 3.28 -6.03
C ALA A 124 -4.92 2.70 -7.27
N ILE A 125 -4.64 1.44 -7.64
CA ILE A 125 -5.36 0.76 -8.72
C ILE A 125 -6.85 0.66 -8.38
N CYS A 126 -7.22 0.28 -7.15
CA CYS A 126 -8.62 0.22 -6.72
C CYS A 126 -9.31 1.59 -6.84
N VAL A 127 -8.66 2.67 -6.42
CA VAL A 127 -9.21 4.04 -6.51
C VAL A 127 -9.43 4.46 -7.96
N VAL A 128 -8.45 4.21 -8.84
CA VAL A 128 -8.59 4.47 -10.29
C VAL A 128 -9.75 3.64 -10.86
N PHE A 129 -9.83 2.35 -10.52
CA PHE A 129 -10.88 1.45 -10.99
C PHE A 129 -12.30 1.91 -10.58
N ILE A 130 -12.47 2.32 -9.32
CA ILE A 130 -13.74 2.89 -8.81
C ILE A 130 -14.11 4.17 -9.57
N SER A 131 -13.12 5.04 -9.86
CA SER A 131 -13.33 6.27 -10.63
C SER A 131 -13.76 6.01 -12.08
N LEU A 132 -13.28 4.93 -12.69
CA LEU A 132 -13.72 4.51 -14.04
C LEU A 132 -15.14 3.98 -14.03
N LEU A 133 -15.52 3.25 -12.97
CA LEU A 133 -16.87 2.71 -12.80
C LEU A 133 -17.92 3.83 -12.65
N SER A 134 -17.60 4.88 -11.88
CA SER A 134 -18.56 5.96 -11.59
C SER A 134 -18.94 6.84 -12.78
N LYS A 135 -18.10 6.91 -13.83
CA LYS A 135 -18.41 7.67 -15.06
C LYS A 135 -19.46 7.00 -15.95
N ASN A 136 -19.74 5.71 -15.77
CA ASN A 136 -20.78 5.02 -16.54
C ASN A 136 -22.11 5.12 -15.76
N SER A 137 -23.01 6.03 -16.18
CA SER A 137 -24.31 6.31 -15.54
C SER A 137 -25.23 5.11 -15.29
N PHE A 138 -24.93 3.93 -15.85
CA PHE A 138 -25.68 2.68 -15.61
C PHE A 138 -25.44 2.05 -14.23
N PHE A 139 -24.43 2.49 -13.46
CA PHE A 139 -24.08 1.89 -12.16
C PHE A 139 -24.72 2.56 -10.92
N HIS A 140 -25.60 3.55 -11.11
CA HIS A 140 -26.28 4.21 -9.99
C HIS A 140 -27.26 3.29 -9.23
N LEU A 141 -27.65 2.15 -9.83
CA LEU A 141 -28.53 1.14 -9.23
C LEU A 141 -27.79 0.02 -8.47
N SER A 142 -26.47 -0.12 -8.63
CA SER A 142 -25.65 -1.16 -7.97
C SER A 142 -24.59 -0.59 -7.03
N ALA A 143 -24.73 0.67 -6.59
CA ALA A 143 -23.88 1.27 -5.55
C ALA A 143 -23.77 0.41 -4.26
N PRO A 144 -24.78 -0.37 -3.82
CA PRO A 144 -24.63 -1.32 -2.72
C PRO A 144 -23.60 -2.42 -3.01
N ASP A 145 -23.50 -2.86 -4.26
CA ASP A 145 -22.60 -3.92 -4.72
C ASP A 145 -21.15 -3.48 -4.84
N LEU A 146 -20.83 -2.19 -4.65
CA LEU A 146 -19.46 -1.66 -4.57
C LEU A 146 -19.00 -1.42 -3.11
N CYS A 147 -19.95 -1.22 -2.20
CA CYS A 147 -19.68 -1.23 -0.76
C CYS A 147 -19.29 -2.65 -0.30
N LEU A 148 -19.84 -3.68 -0.93
CA LEU A 148 -19.50 -5.09 -0.71
C LEU A 148 -18.06 -5.46 -1.09
N PRO A 149 -17.48 -5.11 -2.26
CA PRO A 149 -16.08 -5.35 -2.57
C PRO A 149 -15.16 -4.45 -1.77
N PHE A 150 -15.56 -3.24 -1.34
CA PHE A 150 -14.76 -2.49 -0.36
C PHE A 150 -14.76 -3.19 1.01
N HIS A 151 -15.90 -3.72 1.47
CA HIS A 151 -16.01 -4.49 2.70
C HIS A 151 -15.33 -5.88 2.61
N LEU A 152 -15.42 -6.55 1.45
CA LEU A 152 -14.78 -7.82 1.15
C LEU A 152 -13.28 -7.64 0.90
N TRP A 153 -12.82 -6.51 0.35
CA TRP A 153 -11.42 -6.16 0.24
C TRP A 153 -10.84 -5.81 1.62
N LEU A 154 -11.60 -5.09 2.47
CA LEU A 154 -11.23 -4.87 3.88
C LEU A 154 -11.12 -6.20 4.64
N LYS A 155 -12.09 -7.10 4.47
CA LYS A 155 -12.04 -8.47 5.01
C LYS A 155 -10.93 -9.31 4.36
N SER A 156 -10.66 -9.16 3.07
CA SER A 156 -9.58 -9.86 2.36
C SER A 156 -8.22 -9.35 2.81
N LEU A 157 -8.08 -8.08 3.17
CA LEU A 157 -6.83 -7.50 3.66
C LEU A 157 -6.56 -7.95 5.11
N LEU A 158 -7.62 -8.08 5.92
CA LEU A 158 -7.56 -8.69 7.26
C LEU A 158 -7.31 -10.22 7.19
N LEU A 159 -8.02 -10.94 6.31
CA LEU A 159 -7.82 -12.38 6.07
C LEU A 159 -6.50 -12.69 5.38
N PHE A 160 -5.94 -11.77 4.58
CA PHE A 160 -4.60 -11.91 4.02
C PHE A 160 -3.54 -11.77 5.11
N GLN A 161 -3.75 -10.92 6.13
CA GLN A 161 -2.90 -10.88 7.32
C GLN A 161 -2.94 -12.21 8.10
N ASP A 162 -4.13 -12.79 8.30
CA ASP A 162 -4.31 -14.08 8.98
C ASP A 162 -3.85 -15.29 8.13
N GLY A 163 -4.05 -15.21 6.82
CA GLY A 163 -3.65 -16.20 5.82
C GLY A 163 -2.14 -16.26 5.65
N TRP A 164 -1.46 -15.10 5.62
CA TRP A 164 0.00 -15.04 5.68
C TRP A 164 0.53 -15.57 7.01
N ARG A 165 -0.14 -15.29 8.14
CA ARG A 165 0.23 -15.83 9.45
C ARG A 165 0.16 -17.37 9.49
N LYS A 166 -0.87 -17.98 8.88
CA LYS A 166 -1.01 -19.44 8.77
C LYS A 166 -0.10 -20.06 7.70
N PHE A 167 0.09 -19.40 6.57
CA PHE A 167 1.01 -19.83 5.51
C PHE A 167 2.46 -19.79 5.99
N PHE A 168 2.89 -18.71 6.65
CA PHE A 168 4.21 -18.64 7.28
C PHE A 168 4.38 -19.73 8.35
N ASN A 169 3.38 -19.98 9.19
CA ASN A 169 3.44 -21.07 10.18
C ASN A 169 3.49 -22.46 9.54
N SER A 170 2.77 -22.69 8.44
CA SER A 170 2.76 -23.98 7.72
C SER A 170 4.06 -24.24 6.93
N VAL A 171 4.60 -23.19 6.30
CA VAL A 171 5.93 -23.23 5.67
C VAL A 171 7.03 -23.37 6.73
N MET A 172 6.85 -22.82 7.93
CA MET A 172 7.75 -23.01 9.08
C MET A 172 7.75 -24.46 9.60
N SER A 173 6.59 -25.10 9.73
CA SER A 173 6.49 -26.47 10.27
C SER A 173 7.15 -27.54 9.40
N ARG A 174 7.29 -27.31 8.09
CA ARG A 174 7.91 -28.29 7.18
C ARG A 174 9.43 -28.18 7.07
N ARG A 175 10.06 -27.20 7.74
CA ARG A 175 11.51 -26.97 7.66
C ARG A 175 12.26 -27.25 8.98
N CYS A 176 11.55 -27.72 10.01
CA CYS A 176 12.11 -28.17 11.29
C CYS A 176 11.87 -29.68 11.55
N GLY A 177 11.68 -30.47 10.48
CA GLY A 177 11.70 -31.93 10.51
C GLY A 177 12.87 -32.45 9.71
#